data_AF-A0A929F5E5-F1
#
_entry.id   AF-A0A929F5E5-F1
#
_cell.length_a   1.000
_cell.length_b   1.000
_cell.length_c   1.000
_cell.angle_alpha   90.00
_cell.angle_beta   90.00
_cell.angle_gamma   90.00
#
_symmetry.space_group_name_H-M   'P 1'
#
loop_
_entity.id
_entity.type
_entity.pdbx_description
1 polymer ?
#
loop_
_entity_poly.entity_id
_entity_poly.type
_entity_poly.pdbx_seq_one_letter_code
_entity_poly.pdbx_strand_id
1 'polypeptide(L)'
;MQIISKLNGSLMIVLVLAGVLALTVNPRISSAEISVDSYCQLAVQSLQQDVSNFEELIALVNQYKDDCETLNQQEEIKKAEFDQAKQALFSSFGITDTEYAMYMGGNGRAVNVYLEANPDIKQQIDDLSAQVGSLLEEYESLKGSGEPVVPPLQ
;
A
#
# COMPACT_ATOMS: atom_id res chain seq x y z
N MET A 1 59.88 -0.91 17.66
CA MET A 1 60.55 -0.69 16.37
C MET A 1 61.61 -1.79 16.19
N GLN A 2 61.29 -2.85 15.45
CA GLN A 2 62.20 -3.60 14.56
C GLN A 2 61.30 -4.45 13.64
N ILE A 3 61.51 -4.25 12.34
CA ILE A 3 60.85 -4.89 11.20
C ILE A 3 61.88 -5.86 10.60
N ILE A 4 61.42 -6.82 9.78
CA ILE A 4 62.17 -7.65 8.79
C ILE A 4 62.68 -8.97 9.40
N SER A 5 62.53 -10.17 8.83
CA SER A 5 61.98 -10.72 7.58
C SER A 5 61.77 -12.22 7.81
N LYS A 6 60.89 -12.86 7.02
CA LYS A 6 61.29 -13.87 6.02
C LYS A 6 60.06 -14.41 5.30
N LEU A 7 59.91 -13.94 4.05
CA LEU A 7 59.18 -14.63 3.00
C LEU A 7 60.01 -15.82 2.51
N ASN A 8 59.38 -16.98 2.35
CA ASN A 8 59.65 -18.08 1.40
C ASN A 8 58.71 -19.21 1.85
N GLY A 9 57.69 -19.61 1.11
CA GLY A 9 57.70 -19.98 -0.30
C GLY A 9 57.54 -21.51 -0.35
N SER A 10 56.30 -21.99 -0.43
CA SER A 10 55.96 -23.27 -1.07
C SER A 10 54.45 -23.52 -1.05
N LEU A 11 53.90 -23.34 -2.24
CA LEU A 11 52.76 -24.03 -2.83
C LEU A 11 52.56 -25.45 -2.26
N MET A 12 51.51 -25.67 -1.46
CA MET A 12 50.87 -26.98 -1.35
C MET A 12 49.37 -26.79 -1.23
N ILE A 13 48.76 -26.94 -2.40
CA ILE A 13 47.37 -27.24 -2.70
C ILE A 13 46.83 -28.24 -1.67
N VAL A 14 45.86 -27.82 -0.86
CA VAL A 14 44.93 -28.75 -0.20
C VAL A 14 43.52 -28.36 -0.60
N LEU A 15 43.07 -29.06 -1.65
CA LEU A 15 41.68 -29.26 -2.00
C LEU A 15 40.92 -29.77 -0.78
N VAL A 16 40.04 -28.95 -0.21
CA VAL A 16 38.87 -29.47 0.54
C VAL A 16 37.63 -29.04 -0.22
N LEU A 17 37.28 -29.89 -1.18
CA LEU A 17 35.91 -30.11 -1.62
C LEU A 17 35.05 -30.42 -0.41
N ALA A 18 34.26 -29.45 0.05
CA ALA A 18 33.10 -29.69 0.89
C ALA A 18 31.90 -29.12 0.15
N GLY A 19 31.17 -30.04 -0.49
CA GLY A 19 29.99 -29.73 -1.27
C GLY A 19 28.92 -29.08 -0.39
N VAL A 20 28.58 -27.85 -0.75
CA VAL A 20 27.22 -27.35 -0.53
C VAL A 20 26.64 -27.22 -1.92
N LEU A 21 26.00 -28.30 -2.37
CA LEU A 21 24.96 -28.24 -3.38
C LEU A 21 23.89 -27.33 -2.77
N ALA A 22 24.01 -26.03 -2.97
CA ALA A 22 22.90 -25.12 -2.82
C ALA A 22 21.95 -25.46 -3.98
N LEU A 23 21.14 -26.50 -3.76
CA LEU A 23 19.84 -26.63 -4.38
C LEU A 23 19.14 -25.31 -4.10
N THR A 24 19.26 -24.36 -5.02
CA THR A 24 18.33 -23.26 -5.14
C THR A 24 17.02 -23.89 -5.59
N VAL A 25 16.34 -24.54 -4.64
CA VAL A 25 14.89 -24.61 -4.64
C VAL A 25 14.47 -23.17 -4.87
N ASN A 26 14.12 -22.84 -6.11
CA ASN A 26 13.23 -21.73 -6.37
C ASN A 26 12.00 -22.07 -5.55
N PRO A 27 11.72 -21.40 -4.42
CA PRO A 27 10.36 -21.44 -3.96
C PRO A 27 9.62 -20.77 -5.11
N ARG A 28 8.88 -21.55 -5.90
CA ARG A 28 7.67 -21.00 -6.48
C ARG A 28 6.93 -20.49 -5.27
N ILE A 29 7.04 -19.19 -5.01
CA ILE A 29 6.17 -18.50 -4.08
C ILE A 29 4.81 -18.88 -4.61
N SER A 30 4.19 -19.85 -3.93
CA SER A 30 2.81 -20.17 -4.17
C SER A 30 2.10 -18.91 -3.71
N SER A 31 1.82 -18.00 -4.65
CA SER A 31 0.89 -16.90 -4.38
C SER A 31 -0.40 -17.61 -4.02
N ALA A 32 -0.67 -17.68 -2.72
CA ALA A 32 -1.91 -18.23 -2.23
C ALA A 32 -2.98 -17.27 -2.74
N GLU A 33 -3.72 -17.69 -3.76
CA GLU A 33 -4.81 -16.89 -4.29
C GLU A 33 -5.78 -16.61 -3.14
N ILE A 34 -5.99 -15.34 -2.82
CA ILE A 34 -6.93 -14.91 -1.77
C ILE A 34 -8.32 -15.47 -2.10
N SER A 35 -9.01 -15.99 -1.09
CA SER A 35 -10.38 -16.48 -1.28
C SER A 35 -11.35 -15.33 -1.52
N VAL A 36 -12.49 -15.60 -2.14
CA VAL A 36 -13.50 -14.58 -2.46
C VAL A 36 -14.04 -13.90 -1.18
N ASP A 37 -14.25 -14.66 -0.11
CA ASP A 37 -14.69 -14.13 1.18
C ASP A 37 -13.63 -13.20 1.79
N SER A 38 -12.36 -13.63 1.77
CA SER A 38 -11.24 -12.83 2.27
C SER A 38 -11.04 -11.56 1.43
N TYR A 39 -11.23 -11.65 0.10
CA TYR A 39 -11.20 -10.49 -0.79
C TYR A 39 -12.31 -9.48 -0.45
N CYS A 40 -13.55 -9.93 -0.24
CA CYS A 40 -14.65 -9.04 0.11
C CYS A 40 -14.44 -8.40 1.50
N GLN A 41 -13.91 -9.16 2.47
CA GLN A 41 -13.54 -8.62 3.78
C GLN A 41 -12.40 -7.60 3.68
N LEU A 42 -11.39 -7.87 2.85
CA LEU A 42 -10.32 -6.93 2.58
C LEU A 42 -10.85 -5.65 1.93
N ALA A 43 -11.80 -5.74 1.00
CA ALA A 43 -12.43 -4.56 0.39
C ALA A 43 -13.11 -3.68 1.44
N VAL A 44 -13.86 -4.29 2.36
CA VAL A 44 -14.47 -3.57 3.51
C VAL A 44 -13.40 -2.87 4.34
N GLN A 45 -12.35 -3.58 4.77
CA GLN A 45 -11.30 -3.00 5.61
C GLN A 45 -10.52 -1.90 4.89
N SER A 46 -10.26 -2.07 3.59
CA SER A 46 -9.62 -1.06 2.75
C SER A 46 -10.47 0.21 2.71
N LEU A 47 -11.77 0.10 2.43
CA LEU A 47 -12.65 1.27 2.38
C LEU A 47 -12.83 1.95 3.73
N GLN A 48 -12.90 1.19 4.83
CA GLN A 48 -12.91 1.76 6.19
C GLN A 48 -11.64 2.56 6.50
N GLN A 49 -10.49 2.06 6.05
CA GLN A 49 -9.24 2.78 6.15
C GLN A 49 -9.26 4.05 5.28
N ASP A 50 -9.82 3.99 4.07
CA ASP A 50 -9.95 5.17 3.19
C ASP A 50 -10.84 6.25 3.82
N VAL A 51 -11.96 5.87 4.44
CA VAL A 51 -12.80 6.80 5.23
C VAL A 51 -11.98 7.50 6.29
N SER A 52 -11.24 6.74 7.12
CA SER A 52 -10.42 7.30 8.20
C SER A 52 -9.32 8.23 7.66
N ASN A 53 -8.67 7.83 6.56
CA ASN A 53 -7.62 8.61 5.92
C ASN A 53 -8.16 9.96 5.41
N PHE A 54 -9.32 9.97 4.75
CA PHE A 54 -9.90 11.22 4.27
C PHE A 54 -10.39 12.12 5.41
N GLU A 55 -10.96 11.56 6.48
CA GLU A 55 -11.30 12.33 7.67
C GLU A 55 -10.06 13.02 8.29
N GLU A 56 -8.93 12.32 8.36
CA GLU A 56 -7.65 12.90 8.79
C GLU A 56 -7.17 14.03 7.85
N LEU A 57 -7.26 13.84 6.53
CA LEU A 57 -6.87 14.86 5.56
C LEU A 57 -7.76 16.11 5.65
N ILE A 58 -9.07 15.94 5.78
CA ILE A 58 -10.02 17.04 5.98
C ILE A 58 -9.70 17.80 7.26
N ALA A 59 -9.37 17.08 8.35
CA ALA A 59 -8.96 17.71 9.60
C ALA A 59 -7.67 18.54 9.43
N LEU A 60 -6.67 18.01 8.71
CA LEU A 60 -5.45 18.75 8.39
C LEU A 60 -5.71 20.02 7.59
N VAL A 61 -6.53 19.93 6.53
CA VAL A 61 -6.88 21.09 5.71
C VAL A 61 -7.55 22.17 6.56
N ASN A 62 -8.49 21.79 7.42
CA ASN A 62 -9.17 22.74 8.31
C ASN A 62 -8.22 23.35 9.36
N GLN A 63 -7.28 22.56 9.89
CA GLN A 63 -6.32 23.01 10.90
C GLN A 63 -5.28 23.98 10.34
N TYR A 64 -4.79 23.72 9.11
CA TYR A 64 -3.68 24.46 8.49
C TYR A 64 -4.11 25.29 7.28
N LYS A 65 -5.40 25.64 7.17
CA LYS A 65 -5.94 26.41 6.03
C LYS A 65 -5.23 27.74 5.76
N ASP A 66 -4.65 28.36 6.79
CA ASP A 66 -3.95 29.64 6.73
C ASP A 66 -2.41 29.47 6.65
N ASP A 67 -1.91 28.22 6.69
CA ASP A 67 -0.50 27.86 6.63
C ASP A 67 -0.29 26.74 5.59
N CYS A 68 -0.32 27.12 4.31
CA CYS A 68 -0.21 26.19 3.20
C CYS A 68 1.11 25.40 3.18
N GLU A 69 2.20 25.97 3.70
CA GLU A 69 3.50 25.28 3.75
C GLU A 69 3.42 24.10 4.73
N THR A 70 2.95 24.37 5.95
CA THR A 70 2.76 23.31 6.95
C THR A 70 1.70 22.30 6.50
N LEU A 71 0.59 22.75 5.90
CA LEU A 71 -0.43 21.85 5.36
C LEU A 71 0.16 20.85 4.37
N ASN A 72 0.89 21.32 3.37
CA ASN A 72 1.48 20.45 2.35
C ASN A 72 2.47 19.44 2.96
N GLN A 73 3.30 19.88 3.92
CA GLN A 73 4.22 18.98 4.62
C GLN A 73 3.48 17.89 5.42
N GLN A 74 2.43 18.25 6.15
CA GLN A 74 1.65 17.29 6.94
C GLN A 74 0.86 16.32 6.04
N GLU A 75 0.29 16.81 4.93
CA GLU A 75 -0.39 15.95 3.94
C GLU A 75 0.58 14.91 3.34
N GLU A 76 1.80 15.30 2.97
CA GLU A 76 2.80 14.37 2.43
C GLU A 76 3.21 13.30 3.44
N ILE A 77 3.43 13.71 4.70
CA ILE A 77 3.74 12.77 5.80
C ILE A 77 2.59 11.77 5.97
N LYS A 78 1.34 12.27 6.04
CA LYS A 78 0.16 11.42 6.22
C LYS A 78 -0.07 10.48 5.06
N LYS A 79 0.09 10.93 3.82
CA LYS A 79 -0.03 10.04 2.65
C LYS A 79 0.98 8.90 2.69
N ALA A 80 2.22 9.17 3.09
CA ALA A 80 3.22 8.12 3.27
C ALA A 80 2.85 7.13 4.39
N GLU A 81 2.28 7.61 5.51
CA GLU A 81 1.75 6.74 6.57
C GLU A 81 0.58 5.88 6.08
N PHE A 82 -0.36 6.46 5.32
CA PHE A 82 -1.51 5.78 4.76
C PHE A 82 -1.11 4.69 3.77
N ASP A 83 -0.17 4.98 2.88
CA ASP A 83 0.36 4.01 1.92
C ASP A 83 1.01 2.81 2.63
N GLN A 84 1.82 3.07 3.67
CA GLN A 84 2.42 2.00 4.48
C GLN A 84 1.36 1.17 5.20
N ALA A 85 0.36 1.81 5.80
CA ALA A 85 -0.73 1.12 6.48
C ALA A 85 -1.56 0.28 5.51
N LYS A 86 -1.84 0.79 4.30
CA LYS A 86 -2.56 0.06 3.25
C LYS A 86 -1.76 -1.15 2.76
N GLN A 87 -0.46 -1.00 2.55
CA GLN A 87 0.42 -2.10 2.18
C GLN A 87 0.48 -3.18 3.28
N ALA A 88 0.52 -2.77 4.55
CA ALA A 88 0.47 -3.69 5.68
C ALA A 88 -0.87 -4.45 5.73
N LEU A 89 -1.99 -3.76 5.46
CA LEU A 89 -3.31 -4.38 5.34
C LEU A 89 -3.31 -5.45 4.24
N PHE A 90 -2.88 -5.14 3.01
CA PHE A 90 -2.80 -6.14 1.94
C PHE A 90 -1.89 -7.33 2.30
N SER A 91 -0.74 -7.05 2.90
CA SER A 91 0.21 -8.07 3.35
C SER A 91 -0.40 -9.00 4.41
N SER A 92 -1.29 -8.50 5.27
CA SER A 92 -1.99 -9.30 6.27
C SER A 92 -2.94 -10.34 5.66
N PHE A 93 -3.42 -10.09 4.44
CA PHE A 93 -4.19 -11.04 3.63
C PHE A 93 -3.32 -11.87 2.67
N GLY A 94 -1.99 -11.71 2.74
CA GLY A 94 -1.05 -12.45 1.91
C GLY A 94 -1.00 -12.01 0.45
N ILE A 95 -1.49 -10.82 0.13
CA ILE A 95 -1.51 -10.28 -1.24
C ILE A 95 -0.83 -8.91 -1.33
N THR A 96 -0.53 -8.51 -2.56
CA THR A 96 -0.07 -7.16 -2.91
C THR A 96 -1.23 -6.25 -3.32
N ASP A 97 -0.97 -4.95 -3.38
CA ASP A 97 -1.86 -3.95 -3.97
C ASP A 97 -2.23 -4.27 -5.43
N THR A 98 -1.25 -4.75 -6.19
CA THR A 98 -1.40 -5.10 -7.60
C THR A 98 -2.29 -6.34 -7.75
N GLU A 99 -2.10 -7.37 -6.92
CA GLU A 99 -2.98 -8.54 -6.90
C GLU A 99 -4.41 -8.17 -6.48
N TYR A 100 -4.57 -7.30 -5.48
CA TYR A 100 -5.88 -6.79 -5.08
C TYR A 100 -6.61 -6.07 -6.24
N ALA A 101 -5.91 -5.16 -6.94
CA ALA A 101 -6.48 -4.41 -8.06
C ALA A 101 -6.87 -5.30 -9.24
N MET A 102 -6.12 -6.37 -9.48
CA MET A 102 -6.40 -7.31 -10.58
C MET A 102 -7.46 -8.35 -10.24
N TYR A 103 -7.73 -8.61 -8.95
CA TYR A 103 -8.56 -9.73 -8.51
C TYR A 103 -9.96 -9.74 -9.14
N MET A 104 -10.64 -8.59 -9.19
CA MET A 104 -11.97 -8.48 -9.80
C MET A 104 -11.98 -8.84 -11.29
N GLY A 105 -10.90 -8.59 -12.01
CA GLY A 105 -10.78 -8.94 -13.43
C GLY A 105 -10.78 -10.45 -13.68
N GLY A 106 -10.16 -11.23 -12.79
CA GLY A 106 -10.12 -12.70 -12.87
C GLY A 106 -11.30 -13.39 -12.19
N ASN A 107 -11.80 -12.83 -11.08
CA ASN A 107 -12.73 -13.48 -10.16
C ASN A 107 -14.10 -12.80 -10.05
N GLY A 108 -14.40 -11.79 -10.88
CA GLY A 108 -15.60 -10.96 -10.74
C GLY A 108 -16.93 -11.72 -10.69
N ARG A 109 -17.08 -12.83 -11.45
CA ARG A 109 -18.28 -13.68 -11.36
C ARG A 109 -18.43 -14.31 -9.97
N ALA A 110 -17.35 -14.84 -9.42
CA ALA A 110 -17.36 -15.49 -8.11
C ALA A 110 -17.60 -14.47 -6.99
N VAL A 111 -17.00 -13.28 -7.10
CA VAL A 111 -17.26 -12.16 -6.20
C VAL A 111 -18.72 -11.74 -6.22
N ASN A 112 -19.32 -11.57 -7.41
CA ASN A 112 -20.73 -11.20 -7.52
C ASN A 112 -21.66 -12.24 -6.88
N VAL A 113 -21.43 -13.53 -7.16
CA VAL A 113 -22.21 -14.62 -6.53
C VAL A 113 -22.07 -14.60 -5.01
N TYR A 114 -20.87 -14.35 -4.50
CA TYR A 114 -20.64 -14.24 -3.06
C TYR A 114 -21.39 -13.05 -2.46
N LEU A 115 -21.35 -11.87 -3.09
CA LEU A 115 -22.03 -10.67 -2.61
C LEU A 115 -23.56 -10.79 -2.70
N GLU A 116 -24.11 -11.47 -3.70
CA GLU A 116 -25.54 -11.79 -3.79
C GLU A 116 -25.99 -12.70 -2.64
N ALA A 117 -25.14 -13.66 -2.24
CA ALA A 117 -25.40 -14.54 -1.11
C ALA A 117 -25.16 -13.86 0.26
N ASN A 118 -24.42 -12.75 0.30
CA ASN A 118 -24.04 -12.03 1.51
C ASN A 118 -24.42 -10.53 1.38
N PRO A 119 -25.72 -10.20 1.40
CA PRO A 119 -26.20 -8.84 1.14
C PRO A 119 -25.70 -7.82 2.16
N ASP A 120 -25.44 -8.22 3.41
CA ASP A 120 -24.90 -7.32 4.44
C ASP A 120 -23.48 -6.82 4.07
N ILE A 121 -22.63 -7.72 3.57
CA ILE A 121 -21.27 -7.38 3.12
C ILE A 121 -21.36 -6.46 1.89
N LYS A 122 -22.26 -6.78 0.96
CA LYS A 122 -22.50 -5.94 -0.21
C LYS A 122 -22.92 -4.52 0.19
N GLN A 123 -23.91 -4.40 1.08
CA GLN A 123 -24.40 -3.11 1.55
C GLN A 123 -23.29 -2.33 2.25
N GLN A 124 -22.47 -3.01 3.08
CA GLN A 124 -21.34 -2.37 3.75
C GLN A 124 -20.31 -1.82 2.76
N ILE A 125 -19.99 -2.56 1.70
CA ILE A 125 -19.08 -2.08 0.64
C ILE A 125 -19.69 -0.88 -0.08
N ASP A 126 -20.98 -0.94 -0.44
CA ASP A 126 -21.68 0.13 -1.14
C ASP A 126 -21.72 1.42 -0.29
N ASP A 127 -22.07 1.31 0.99
CA ASP A 127 -22.15 2.44 1.92
C ASP A 127 -20.78 3.08 2.15
N LEU A 128 -19.75 2.27 2.39
CA LEU A 128 -18.38 2.76 2.56
C LEU A 128 -17.85 3.39 1.28
N SER A 129 -18.15 2.83 0.11
CA SER A 129 -17.75 3.41 -1.18
C SER A 129 -18.40 4.78 -1.40
N ALA A 130 -19.69 4.91 -1.07
CA ALA A 130 -20.38 6.19 -1.12
C ALA A 130 -19.77 7.21 -0.14
N GLN A 131 -19.47 6.78 1.08
CA GLN A 131 -18.84 7.62 2.10
C GLN A 131 -17.44 8.11 1.66
N VAL A 132 -16.61 7.23 1.13
CA VAL A 132 -15.30 7.59 0.55
C VAL A 132 -15.47 8.60 -0.57
N GLY A 133 -16.45 8.40 -1.46
CA GLY A 133 -16.75 9.35 -2.53
C GLY A 133 -17.09 10.74 -2.00
N SER A 134 -17.99 10.83 -1.02
CA SER A 134 -18.36 12.12 -0.40
C SER A 134 -17.19 12.80 0.32
N LEU A 135 -16.36 12.03 1.04
CA LEU A 135 -15.20 12.57 1.74
C LEU A 135 -14.11 13.05 0.78
N LEU A 136 -13.90 12.34 -0.33
CA LEU A 136 -12.99 12.77 -1.39
C LEU A 136 -13.47 14.11 -1.99
N GLU A 137 -14.76 14.22 -2.32
CA GLU A 137 -15.35 15.47 -2.83
C GLU A 137 -15.21 16.63 -1.83
N GLU A 138 -15.43 16.38 -0.53
CA GLU A 138 -15.24 17.39 0.52
C GLU A 138 -13.76 17.83 0.61
N TYR A 139 -12.84 16.87 0.67
CA TYR A 139 -11.40 17.14 0.72
C TYR A 139 -10.93 17.95 -0.51
N GLU A 140 -11.36 17.56 -1.72
CA GLU A 140 -11.06 18.29 -2.95
C GLU A 140 -11.66 19.70 -2.95
N SER A 141 -12.89 19.87 -2.46
CA SER A 141 -13.53 21.18 -2.35
C SER A 141 -12.79 22.12 -1.39
N LEU A 142 -12.34 21.60 -0.24
CA LEU A 142 -11.56 22.37 0.73
C LEU A 142 -10.21 22.81 0.15
N LYS A 143 -9.57 21.97 -0.66
CA LYS A 143 -8.33 22.32 -1.38
C LYS A 143 -8.55 23.23 -2.60
N GLY A 144 -9.72 23.15 -3.23
CA GLY A 144 -10.11 23.84 -4.46
C GLY A 144 -10.46 25.32 -4.33
N SER A 145 -10.12 25.98 -3.22
CA SER A 145 -10.20 27.44 -3.06
C SER A 145 -8.87 28.17 -3.32
N GLY A 146 -7.89 27.48 -3.91
CA GLY A 146 -6.49 27.92 -4.01
C GLY A 146 -5.92 28.11 -5.43
N GLU A 147 -6.72 28.45 -6.44
CA GLU A 147 -6.13 28.97 -7.69
C GLU A 147 -5.70 30.44 -7.49
N PRO A 148 -4.45 30.82 -7.85
CA PRO A 148 -4.08 32.22 -7.91
C PRO A 148 -4.90 32.88 -9.03
N VAL A 149 -5.72 33.87 -8.66
CA VAL A 149 -6.37 34.77 -9.63
C VAL A 149 -5.25 35.46 -10.42
N VAL A 150 -4.94 34.94 -11.62
CA VAL A 150 -4.17 35.69 -12.60
C VAL A 150 -5.10 36.79 -13.11
N PRO A 151 -4.79 38.08 -12.89
CA PRO A 151 -5.63 39.16 -13.39
C PRO A 151 -5.72 39.08 -14.92
N PRO A 152 -6.85 39.43 -15.54
CA PRO A 152 -6.95 39.47 -16.99
C PRO A 152 -5.92 40.47 -17.52
N LEU A 153 -5.10 40.02 -18.47
CA LEU A 153 -4.16 40.86 -19.21
C LEU A 153 -4.95 42.05 -19.81
N GLN A 154 -4.60 43.27 -19.38
CA GLN A 154 -5.02 44.51 -20.03
C GLN A 154 -4.21 44.74 -21.31
#